data_AF-F2JH14-F1
#
_entry.id   AF-F2JH14-F1
#
_cell.length_a   1.000
_cell.length_b   1.000
_cell.length_c   1.000
_cell.angle_alpha   90.00
_cell.angle_beta   90.00
_cell.angle_gamma   90.00
#
_symmetry.space_group_name_H-M   'P 1'
#
loop_
_entity.id
_entity.type
_entity.pdbx_description
1 polymer ?
#
loop_
_entity_poly.entity_id
_entity_poly.type
_entity_poly.pdbx_seq_one_letter_code
_entity_poly.pdbx_strand_id
1 'polypeptide(L)'
;MKKEAIHCILWFSIFLLGITFTISATLLQTLPNSSKSALLLFSICFIIIGLIASAVHYRKYVKIKTLIDHHAPVLAHWTYDISSSSTLKAALSEQKNNTISTAILSLILGIIFSLVFAYSGGTHILYTGYTLAILIILAFIIGIRCILTYYEKALKIPTEVVFGEDSIYFMNQLYGLQKSIYFLENVIITQGPEAVLQLVYGQYDIDDTPTYIISIPIPANKLQVAEHLRKYYLDLIAYE
;
A
#
# COMPACT_ATOMS: atom_id res chain seq x y z
N MET A 1 1.10 -13.27 -2.44
CA MET A 1 2.41 -13.71 -1.90
C MET A 1 3.64 -13.04 -2.51
N LYS A 2 3.91 -13.15 -3.83
CA LYS A 2 5.15 -12.60 -4.44
C LYS A 2 5.34 -11.08 -4.23
N LYS A 3 4.25 -10.31 -4.16
CA LYS A 3 4.29 -8.85 -4.10
C LYS A 3 4.90 -8.28 -2.82
N GLU A 4 4.46 -8.70 -1.64
CA GLU A 4 5.00 -8.16 -0.37
C GLU A 4 6.48 -8.52 -0.19
N ALA A 5 6.88 -9.71 -0.65
CA ALA A 5 8.29 -10.08 -0.71
C ALA A 5 9.08 -9.19 -1.69
N ILE A 6 8.53 -8.91 -2.89
CA ILE A 6 9.14 -7.97 -3.85
C ILE A 6 9.21 -6.55 -3.25
N HIS A 7 8.18 -6.08 -2.57
CA HIS A 7 8.20 -4.79 -1.88
C HIS A 7 9.27 -4.74 -0.80
N CYS A 8 9.41 -5.79 0.00
CA CYS A 8 10.48 -5.90 0.99
C CYS A 8 11.87 -5.79 0.33
N ILE A 9 12.11 -6.51 -0.77
CA ILE A 9 13.38 -6.46 -1.53
C ILE A 9 13.63 -5.06 -2.11
N LEU A 10 12.60 -4.44 -2.69
CA LEU A 10 12.69 -3.08 -3.25
C LEU A 10 13.04 -2.05 -2.19
N TRP A 11 12.37 -2.07 -1.04
CA TRP A 11 12.66 -1.15 0.06
C TRP A 11 14.02 -1.42 0.72
N PHE A 12 14.43 -2.69 0.80
CA PHE A 12 15.79 -3.03 1.22
C PHE A 12 16.85 -2.50 0.24
N SER A 13 16.55 -2.50 -1.06
CA SER A 13 17.43 -1.91 -2.08
C SER A 13 17.56 -0.39 -1.92
N ILE A 14 16.48 0.29 -1.52
CA ILE A 14 16.51 1.72 -1.17
C ILE A 14 17.36 1.96 0.07
N PHE A 15 17.29 1.09 1.08
CA PHE A 15 18.18 1.15 2.24
C PHE A 15 19.67 1.02 1.84
N LEU A 16 19.99 0.06 0.96
CA LEU A 16 21.35 -0.10 0.42
C LEU A 16 21.80 1.13 -0.37
N LEU A 17 20.91 1.75 -1.14
CA LEU A 17 21.18 3.01 -1.84
C LEU A 17 21.50 4.15 -0.86
N GLY A 18 20.80 4.20 0.28
CA GLY A 18 21.11 5.13 1.35
C GLY A 18 22.53 4.95 1.90
N ILE A 19 22.96 3.71 2.12
CA ILE A 19 24.34 3.38 2.56
C ILE A 19 25.38 3.79 1.51
N THR A 20 25.13 3.50 0.22
CA THR A 20 26.08 3.87 -0.84
C THR A 20 26.22 5.39 -0.94
N PHE A 21 25.16 6.16 -0.69
CA PHE A 21 25.23 7.61 -0.62
C PHE A 21 26.05 8.10 0.59
N THR A 22 25.96 7.45 1.75
CA THR A 22 26.82 7.76 2.91
C THR A 22 28.30 7.54 2.58
N ILE A 23 28.59 6.39 1.98
CA ILE A 23 29.95 5.98 1.59
C ILE A 23 30.49 6.95 0.52
N SER A 24 29.66 7.32 -0.45
CA SER A 24 30.06 8.27 -1.51
C SER A 24 30.34 9.67 -0.95
N ALA A 25 29.51 10.16 -0.02
CA ALA A 25 29.71 11.48 0.60
C ALA A 25 31.01 11.56 1.43
N THR A 26 31.46 10.44 2.00
CA THR A 26 32.68 10.36 2.82
C THR A 26 33.94 10.12 2.00
N LEU A 27 33.88 9.29 0.94
CA LEU A 27 35.05 8.96 0.10
C LEU A 27 35.35 10.02 -0.98
N LEU A 28 34.33 10.67 -1.54
CA LEU A 28 34.52 11.64 -2.62
C LEU A 28 34.89 13.02 -2.06
N GLN A 29 36.16 13.17 -1.66
CA GLN A 29 36.68 14.40 -1.06
C GLN A 29 36.60 15.60 -2.00
N THR A 30 36.61 15.39 -3.32
CA THR A 30 36.51 16.41 -4.37
C THR A 30 35.14 17.08 -4.47
N LEU A 31 34.10 16.54 -3.82
CA LEU A 31 32.77 17.14 -3.83
C LEU A 31 32.70 18.43 -2.98
N PRO A 32 31.97 19.46 -3.44
CA PRO A 32 31.66 20.63 -2.63
C PRO A 32 30.93 20.25 -1.34
N ASN A 33 31.14 21.02 -0.27
CA ASN A 33 30.50 20.77 1.03
C ASN A 33 28.97 20.80 0.94
N SER A 34 28.38 21.65 0.11
CA SER A 34 26.93 21.69 -0.13
C SER A 34 26.40 20.38 -0.73
N SER A 35 27.11 19.80 -1.69
CA SER A 35 26.77 18.51 -2.30
C SER A 35 26.93 17.35 -1.30
N LYS A 36 27.97 17.37 -0.45
CA LYS A 36 28.16 16.38 0.61
C LYS A 36 27.01 16.43 1.63
N SER A 37 26.63 17.62 2.08
CA SER A 37 25.50 17.80 3.00
C SER A 37 24.17 17.31 2.39
N ALA A 38 23.92 17.61 1.11
CA ALA A 38 22.74 17.11 0.41
C ALA A 38 22.73 15.58 0.31
N LEU A 39 23.85 14.96 -0.08
CA LEU A 39 23.98 13.50 -0.15
C LEU A 39 23.76 12.82 1.21
N LEU A 40 24.30 13.41 2.28
CA LEU A 40 24.09 12.90 3.64
C LEU A 40 22.63 12.99 4.07
N LEU A 41 21.94 14.09 3.74
CA LEU A 41 20.51 14.23 4.03
C LEU A 41 19.69 13.16 3.29
N PHE A 42 19.90 12.97 1.98
CA PHE A 42 19.21 11.91 1.23
C PHE A 42 19.54 10.52 1.75
N SER A 43 20.79 10.29 2.11
CA SER A 43 21.24 9.03 2.68
C SER A 43 20.45 8.69 3.95
N ILE A 44 20.34 9.63 4.89
CA ILE A 44 19.56 9.45 6.12
C ILE A 44 18.09 9.16 5.78
N CYS A 45 17.48 9.94 4.87
CA CYS A 45 16.10 9.71 4.45
C CYS A 45 15.90 8.31 3.85
N PHE A 46 16.77 7.87 2.93
CA PHE A 46 16.66 6.56 2.28
C PHE A 46 16.94 5.40 3.24
N ILE A 47 17.87 5.55 4.18
CA ILE A 47 18.10 4.55 5.23
C ILE A 47 16.85 4.39 6.09
N ILE A 48 16.30 5.49 6.61
CA ILE A 48 15.13 5.48 7.49
C ILE A 48 13.92 4.91 6.74
N ILE A 49 13.60 5.46 5.57
CA ILE A 49 12.44 5.04 4.77
C ILE A 49 12.60 3.58 4.34
N GLY A 50 13.76 3.19 3.83
CA GLY A 50 14.02 1.83 3.35
C GLY A 50 13.90 0.80 4.46
N LEU A 51 14.46 1.08 5.65
CA LEU A 51 14.42 0.16 6.78
C LEU A 51 13.00 0.04 7.37
N ILE A 52 12.32 1.16 7.61
CA ILE A 52 10.95 1.16 8.15
C ILE A 52 10.00 0.46 7.16
N ALA A 53 10.04 0.83 5.88
CA ALA A 53 9.16 0.24 4.88
C ALA A 53 9.45 -1.26 4.69
N SER A 54 10.72 -1.67 4.64
CA SER A 54 11.09 -3.09 4.56
C SER A 54 10.56 -3.87 5.76
N ALA A 55 10.73 -3.36 6.99
CA ALA A 55 10.23 -3.99 8.20
C ALA A 55 8.69 -4.12 8.22
N VAL A 56 7.97 -3.06 7.82
CA VAL A 56 6.49 -3.05 7.73
C VAL A 56 6.01 -4.09 6.72
N HIS A 57 6.56 -4.08 5.50
CA HIS A 57 6.19 -5.03 4.46
C HIS A 57 6.57 -6.48 4.82
N TYR A 58 7.68 -6.69 5.52
CA TYR A 58 8.07 -8.01 6.02
C TYR A 58 7.09 -8.53 7.06
N ARG A 59 6.72 -7.71 8.06
CA ARG A 59 5.70 -8.09 9.06
C ARG A 59 4.38 -8.44 8.39
N LYS A 60 3.94 -7.63 7.42
CA LYS A 60 2.72 -7.90 6.64
C LYS A 60 2.83 -9.21 5.85
N TYR A 61 3.96 -9.46 5.21
CA TYR A 61 4.23 -10.70 4.50
C TYR A 61 4.11 -11.93 5.42
N VAL A 62 4.71 -11.88 6.61
CA VAL A 62 4.64 -12.98 7.58
C VAL A 62 3.20 -13.22 8.01
N LYS A 63 2.44 -12.18 8.38
CA LYS A 63 1.03 -12.33 8.77
C LYS A 63 0.16 -12.93 7.67
N ILE A 64 0.33 -12.46 6.43
CA ILE A 64 -0.41 -13.00 5.28
C ILE A 64 -0.04 -14.47 5.07
N LYS A 65 1.25 -14.81 5.16
CA LYS A 65 1.72 -16.18 5.01
C LYS A 65 1.14 -17.10 6.07
N THR A 66 1.13 -16.69 7.34
CA THR A 66 0.55 -17.51 8.43
C THR A 66 -0.95 -17.72 8.26
N LEU A 67 -1.68 -16.71 7.76
CA LEU A 67 -3.12 -16.79 7.51
C LEU A 67 -3.46 -17.73 6.34
N ILE A 68 -2.71 -17.63 5.25
CA ILE A 68 -2.93 -18.43 4.03
C ILE A 68 -2.47 -19.87 4.22
N ASP A 69 -1.33 -20.10 4.86
CA ASP A 69 -0.77 -21.44 5.08
C ASP A 69 -1.50 -22.19 6.22
N HIS A 70 -2.65 -21.70 6.70
CA HIS A 70 -3.47 -22.26 7.79
C HIS A 70 -2.73 -22.49 9.12
N HIS A 71 -1.64 -21.75 9.36
CA HIS A 71 -0.93 -21.78 10.63
C HIS A 71 -1.61 -20.90 11.70
N ALA A 72 -2.58 -20.08 11.29
CA ALA A 72 -3.49 -19.34 12.15
C ALA A 72 -4.93 -19.83 11.96
N PRO A 73 -5.78 -19.76 13.00
CA PRO A 73 -7.20 -20.10 12.90
C PRO A 73 -7.91 -19.24 11.85
N VAL A 74 -8.52 -19.90 10.87
CA VAL A 74 -9.29 -19.27 9.79
C VAL A 74 -10.78 -19.48 10.08
N LEU A 75 -11.50 -18.37 10.24
CA LEU A 75 -12.94 -18.35 10.46
C LEU A 75 -13.72 -18.65 9.17
N ALA A 76 -13.27 -18.08 8.05
CA ALA A 76 -13.85 -18.32 6.73
C ALA A 76 -12.87 -18.04 5.60
N HIS A 77 -13.06 -18.73 4.48
CA HIS A 77 -12.33 -18.47 3.24
C HIS A 77 -13.34 -18.46 2.07
N TRP A 78 -13.37 -17.35 1.34
CA TRP A 78 -14.22 -17.16 0.16
C TRP A 78 -13.36 -16.83 -1.07
N THR A 79 -13.75 -17.35 -2.23
CA THR A 79 -13.07 -17.09 -3.51
C THR A 79 -14.08 -16.52 -4.50
N TYR A 80 -13.67 -15.51 -5.24
CA TYR A 80 -14.52 -14.75 -6.15
C TYR A 80 -13.87 -14.60 -7.51
N ASP A 81 -14.69 -14.64 -8.55
CA ASP A 81 -14.33 -14.04 -9.82
C ASP A 81 -14.61 -12.53 -9.75
N ILE A 82 -13.58 -11.70 -9.92
CA ILE A 82 -13.76 -10.24 -9.92
C ILE A 82 -14.69 -9.81 -11.07
N SER A 83 -14.68 -10.55 -12.18
CA SER A 83 -15.48 -10.22 -13.35
C SER A 83 -16.99 -10.36 -13.10
N SER A 84 -17.41 -11.12 -12.08
CA SER A 84 -18.83 -11.32 -11.76
C SER A 84 -19.41 -10.36 -10.72
N SER A 85 -18.59 -9.71 -9.89
CA SER A 85 -19.06 -8.79 -8.85
C SER A 85 -18.85 -7.32 -9.22
N SER A 86 -19.92 -6.53 -9.20
CA SER A 86 -19.85 -5.07 -9.40
C SER A 86 -19.11 -4.38 -8.25
N THR A 87 -19.30 -4.87 -7.02
CA THR A 87 -18.62 -4.38 -5.82
C THR A 87 -17.10 -4.54 -5.93
N LEU A 88 -16.62 -5.72 -6.34
CA LEU A 88 -15.18 -5.95 -6.49
C LEU A 88 -14.57 -5.11 -7.62
N LYS A 89 -15.28 -4.92 -8.73
CA LYS A 89 -14.83 -4.05 -9.82
C LYS A 89 -14.73 -2.59 -9.37
N ALA A 90 -15.71 -2.10 -8.62
CA ALA A 90 -15.70 -0.75 -8.08
C ALA A 90 -14.51 -0.53 -7.15
N ALA A 91 -14.30 -1.44 -6.19
CA ALA A 91 -13.16 -1.39 -5.27
C ALA A 91 -11.81 -1.43 -5.99
N LEU A 92 -11.66 -2.30 -7.00
CA LEU A 92 -10.43 -2.39 -7.78
C LEU A 92 -10.19 -1.13 -8.62
N SER A 93 -11.25 -0.53 -9.17
CA SER A 93 -11.19 0.72 -9.92
C SER A 93 -10.79 1.90 -9.02
N GLU A 94 -11.34 1.97 -7.81
CA GLU A 94 -10.96 2.97 -6.81
C GLU A 94 -9.49 2.84 -6.43
N GLN A 95 -9.02 1.61 -6.14
CA GLN A 95 -7.61 1.36 -5.83
C GLN A 95 -6.70 1.77 -6.99
N LYS A 96 -7.10 1.49 -8.24
CA LYS A 96 -6.38 1.92 -9.45
C LYS A 96 -6.27 3.44 -9.51
N ASN A 97 -7.39 4.14 -9.35
CA ASN A 97 -7.44 5.60 -9.42
C ASN A 97 -6.58 6.24 -8.33
N ASN A 98 -6.67 5.75 -7.08
CA ASN A 98 -5.82 6.21 -5.99
C ASN A 98 -4.33 6.00 -6.30
N THR A 99 -3.96 4.83 -6.83
CA THR A 99 -2.57 4.53 -7.22
C THR A 99 -2.06 5.47 -8.32
N ILE A 100 -2.89 5.76 -9.33
CA ILE A 100 -2.55 6.68 -10.42
C ILE A 100 -2.41 8.11 -9.88
N SER A 101 -3.33 8.57 -9.03
CA SER A 101 -3.25 9.89 -8.39
C SER A 101 -1.95 10.04 -7.58
N THR A 102 -1.57 9.03 -6.79
CA THR A 102 -0.31 9.03 -6.06
C THR A 102 0.91 9.08 -7.00
N ALA A 103 0.88 8.36 -8.12
CA ALA A 103 1.95 8.39 -9.11
C ALA A 103 2.09 9.78 -9.77
N ILE A 104 0.96 10.43 -10.11
CA ILE A 104 0.94 11.79 -10.66
C ILE A 104 1.49 12.80 -9.64
N LEU A 105 1.05 12.71 -8.38
CA LEU A 105 1.56 13.59 -7.32
C LEU A 105 3.07 13.41 -7.11
N SER A 106 3.55 12.16 -7.14
CA SER A 106 4.98 11.83 -7.03
C SER A 106 5.79 12.40 -8.20
N LEU A 107 5.24 12.38 -9.42
CA LEU A 107 5.83 13.02 -10.60
C LEU A 107 5.95 14.54 -10.40
N ILE A 108 4.87 15.21 -9.98
CA ILE A 108 4.86 16.66 -9.76
C ILE A 108 5.92 17.03 -8.71
N LEU A 109 5.93 16.35 -7.57
CA LEU A 109 6.88 16.60 -6.50
C LEU A 109 8.32 16.36 -6.97
N GLY A 110 8.56 15.28 -7.72
CA GLY A 110 9.86 14.96 -8.29
C GLY A 110 10.37 16.00 -9.30
N ILE A 111 9.48 16.55 -10.13
CA ILE A 111 9.83 17.64 -11.06
C ILE A 111 10.18 18.92 -10.29
N ILE A 112 9.36 19.32 -9.31
CA ILE A 112 9.64 20.50 -8.46
C ILE A 112 11.02 20.34 -7.83
N PHE A 113 11.30 19.16 -7.28
CA PHE A 113 12.57 18.86 -6.67
C PHE A 113 13.75 18.98 -7.66
N SER A 114 13.58 18.43 -8.86
CA SER A 114 14.60 18.51 -9.92
C SER A 114 14.87 19.96 -10.36
N LEU A 115 13.84 20.80 -10.42
CA LEU A 115 13.97 22.22 -10.74
C LEU A 115 14.72 22.98 -9.64
N VAL A 116 14.45 22.70 -8.37
CA VAL A 116 15.20 23.31 -7.25
C VAL A 116 16.70 23.03 -7.38
N PHE A 117 17.08 21.80 -7.75
CA PHE A 117 18.48 21.48 -8.04
C PHE A 117 18.99 22.24 -9.27
N ALA A 118 18.22 22.28 -10.36
CA ALA A 118 18.64 22.96 -11.58
C ALA A 118 18.94 24.46 -11.37
N TYR A 119 18.20 25.12 -10.48
CA TYR A 119 18.34 26.56 -10.19
C TYR A 119 19.18 26.88 -8.95
N SER A 120 19.86 25.91 -8.32
CA SER A 120 20.62 26.14 -7.08
C SER A 120 22.02 26.77 -7.28
N GLY A 121 22.36 27.24 -8.48
CA GLY A 121 23.51 28.14 -8.71
C GLY A 121 24.86 27.52 -9.10
N GLY A 122 24.94 26.24 -9.48
CA GLY A 122 26.18 25.60 -9.97
C GLY A 122 26.00 24.91 -11.32
N THR A 123 26.95 25.08 -12.25
CA THR A 123 26.89 24.46 -13.60
C THR A 123 26.74 22.93 -13.56
N HIS A 124 27.47 22.25 -12.67
CA HIS A 124 27.32 20.79 -12.45
C HIS A 124 25.96 20.40 -11.82
N ILE A 125 25.37 21.29 -11.02
CA ILE A 125 24.08 21.04 -10.36
C ILE A 125 22.94 21.19 -11.37
N LEU A 126 23.09 22.10 -12.34
CA LEU A 126 22.15 22.30 -13.45
C LEU A 126 21.98 21.03 -14.30
N TYR A 127 23.08 20.40 -14.74
CA TYR A 127 23.00 19.13 -15.48
C TYR A 127 22.38 18.01 -14.63
N THR A 128 22.73 17.95 -13.34
CA THR A 128 22.17 16.95 -12.41
C THR A 128 20.65 17.10 -12.28
N GLY A 129 20.14 18.33 -12.17
CA GLY A 129 18.70 18.60 -12.12
C GLY A 129 17.96 18.15 -13.39
N TYR A 130 18.51 18.42 -14.58
CA TYR A 130 17.90 17.96 -15.83
C TYR A 130 17.94 16.44 -16.00
N THR A 131 19.06 15.79 -15.65
CA THR A 131 19.15 14.33 -15.67
C THR A 131 18.13 13.71 -14.72
N LEU A 132 17.97 14.27 -13.52
CA LEU A 132 16.97 13.81 -12.55
C LEU A 132 15.54 13.95 -13.09
N ALA A 133 15.22 15.08 -13.72
CA ALA A 133 13.90 15.29 -14.32
C ALA A 133 13.59 14.26 -15.42
N ILE A 134 14.55 13.97 -16.31
CA ILE A 134 14.40 12.96 -17.37
C ILE A 134 14.16 11.56 -16.75
N LEU A 135 14.94 11.19 -15.73
CA LEU A 135 14.79 9.90 -15.05
C LEU A 135 13.42 9.76 -14.38
N ILE A 136 12.92 10.82 -13.74
CA ILE A 136 11.61 10.82 -13.10
C ILE A 136 10.49 10.66 -14.15
N ILE A 137 10.58 11.35 -15.28
CA ILE A 137 9.60 11.23 -16.38
C ILE A 137 9.61 9.80 -16.93
N LEU A 138 10.79 9.23 -17.19
CA LEU A 138 10.91 7.85 -17.68
C LEU A 138 10.34 6.84 -16.66
N ALA A 139 10.67 7.01 -15.38
CA ALA A 139 10.15 6.17 -14.31
C ALA A 139 8.62 6.27 -14.21
N PHE A 140 8.04 7.45 -14.38
CA PHE A 140 6.60 7.66 -14.41
C PHE A 140 5.94 6.93 -15.58
N ILE A 141 6.47 7.07 -16.81
CA ILE A 141 5.93 6.40 -18.00
C ILE A 141 5.93 4.89 -17.82
N ILE A 142 7.05 4.32 -17.36
CA ILE A 142 7.17 2.89 -17.08
C ILE A 142 6.21 2.48 -15.96
N GLY A 143 6.17 3.24 -14.87
CA GLY A 143 5.32 3.00 -13.71
C GLY A 143 3.84 2.96 -14.06
N ILE A 144 3.35 3.94 -14.84
CA ILE A 144 1.95 3.98 -15.30
C ILE A 144 1.63 2.76 -16.17
N ARG A 145 2.51 2.37 -17.10
CA ARG A 145 2.29 1.15 -17.89
C ARG A 145 2.19 -0.08 -17.00
N CYS A 146 3.10 -0.23 -16.03
CA CYS A 146 3.07 -1.34 -15.08
C CYS A 146 1.77 -1.35 -14.24
N ILE A 147 1.32 -0.17 -13.77
CA ILE A 147 0.06 -0.01 -13.04
C ILE A 147 -1.12 -0.49 -13.91
N LEU A 148 -1.25 0.03 -15.13
CA LEU A 148 -2.35 -0.33 -16.04
C LEU A 148 -2.37 -1.84 -16.33
N THR A 149 -1.23 -2.42 -16.73
CA THR A 149 -1.12 -3.86 -16.98
C THR A 149 -1.43 -4.70 -15.74
N TYR A 150 -1.04 -4.24 -14.55
CA TYR A 150 -1.37 -4.93 -13.31
C TYR A 150 -2.88 -5.00 -13.08
N TYR A 151 -3.59 -3.87 -13.19
CA TYR A 151 -5.02 -3.82 -12.93
C TYR A 151 -5.84 -4.56 -14.01
N GLU A 152 -5.40 -4.56 -15.26
CA GLU A 152 -5.98 -5.40 -16.33
C GLU A 152 -5.83 -6.89 -16.05
N LYS A 153 -4.68 -7.32 -15.51
CA LYS A 153 -4.47 -8.70 -15.09
C LYS A 153 -5.28 -9.05 -13.86
N ALA A 154 -5.38 -8.14 -12.88
CA ALA A 154 -6.13 -8.35 -11.65
C ALA A 154 -7.60 -8.65 -11.95
N LEU A 155 -8.22 -7.97 -12.92
CA LEU A 155 -9.61 -8.23 -13.35
C LEU A 155 -9.88 -9.67 -13.83
N LYS A 156 -8.85 -10.41 -14.24
CA LYS A 156 -8.96 -11.77 -14.79
C LYS A 156 -8.58 -12.86 -13.79
N ILE A 157 -7.98 -12.49 -12.67
CA ILE A 157 -7.49 -13.44 -11.66
C ILE A 157 -8.53 -13.50 -10.53
N PRO A 158 -8.96 -14.70 -10.12
CA PRO A 158 -9.87 -14.82 -8.98
C PRO A 158 -9.23 -14.22 -7.73
N THR A 159 -10.03 -13.53 -6.92
CA THR A 159 -9.59 -12.98 -5.64
C THR A 159 -10.12 -13.81 -4.50
N GLU A 160 -9.28 -13.98 -3.49
CA GLU A 160 -9.60 -14.67 -2.25
C GLU A 160 -9.80 -13.66 -1.12
N VAL A 161 -10.74 -13.97 -0.24
CA VAL A 161 -10.95 -13.33 1.05
C VAL A 161 -10.74 -14.38 2.12
N VAL A 162 -9.83 -14.13 3.06
CA VAL A 162 -9.58 -15.00 4.21
C VAL A 162 -9.86 -14.22 5.49
N PHE A 163 -10.81 -14.69 6.28
CA PHE A 163 -11.15 -14.15 7.59
C PHE A 163 -10.42 -14.97 8.65
N GLY A 164 -9.49 -14.34 9.36
CA GLY A 164 -8.89 -14.87 10.58
C GLY A 164 -9.49 -14.24 11.83
N GLU A 165 -9.01 -14.64 13.00
CA GLU A 165 -9.52 -14.14 14.30
C GLU A 165 -9.33 -12.64 14.52
N ASP A 166 -8.18 -12.09 14.11
CA ASP A 166 -7.79 -10.69 14.36
C ASP A 166 -7.62 -9.87 13.07
N SER A 167 -7.74 -10.53 11.91
CA SER A 167 -7.38 -9.93 10.64
C SER A 167 -8.09 -10.58 9.44
N ILE A 168 -8.30 -9.76 8.43
CA ILE A 168 -9.01 -10.10 7.19
C ILE A 168 -8.06 -9.83 6.04
N TYR A 169 -7.76 -10.85 5.25
CA TYR A 169 -7.01 -10.70 4.01
C TYR A 169 -7.97 -10.54 2.84
N PHE A 170 -7.89 -9.41 2.14
CA PHE A 170 -8.72 -9.12 0.98
C PHE A 170 -8.00 -8.21 -0.02
N MET A 171 -8.09 -8.50 -1.32
CA MET A 171 -7.48 -7.69 -2.39
C MET A 171 -5.98 -7.39 -2.19
N ASN A 172 -5.20 -8.39 -1.73
CA ASN A 172 -3.78 -8.26 -1.37
C ASN A 172 -3.49 -7.25 -0.22
N GLN A 173 -4.50 -6.92 0.58
CA GLN A 173 -4.35 -6.11 1.79
C GLN A 173 -4.76 -6.93 3.00
N LEU A 174 -4.15 -6.61 4.14
CA LEU A 174 -4.49 -7.18 5.42
C LEU A 174 -5.17 -6.07 6.23
N TYR A 175 -6.34 -6.36 6.74
CA TYR A 175 -7.21 -5.46 7.47
C TYR A 175 -7.39 -6.04 8.87
N GLY A 176 -6.81 -5.41 9.89
CA GLY A 176 -7.04 -5.79 11.28
C GLY A 176 -8.16 -4.97 11.91
N LEU A 177 -8.31 -5.08 13.23
CA LEU A 177 -9.14 -4.16 14.01
C LEU A 177 -8.69 -2.70 13.87
N GLN A 178 -7.40 -2.49 13.62
CA GLN A 178 -6.82 -1.19 13.34
C GLN A 178 -6.25 -1.15 11.92
N LYS A 179 -6.56 -0.08 11.18
CA LYS A 179 -6.01 0.21 9.86
C LYS A 179 -5.44 1.62 9.82
N SER A 180 -4.12 1.72 9.88
CA SER A 180 -3.39 2.98 9.93
C SER A 180 -3.77 3.82 11.17
N ILE A 181 -4.69 4.77 11.01
CA ILE A 181 -5.21 5.65 12.07
C ILE A 181 -6.70 5.41 12.34
N TYR A 182 -7.30 4.45 11.64
CA TYR A 182 -8.71 4.10 11.74
C TYR A 182 -8.91 2.82 12.54
N PHE A 183 -10.02 2.74 13.26
CA PHE A 183 -10.41 1.59 14.08
C PHE A 183 -11.68 0.99 13.49
N LEU A 184 -11.81 -0.33 13.54
CA LEU A 184 -13.02 -1.01 13.14
C LEU A 184 -14.10 -0.70 14.18
N GLU A 185 -15.09 0.09 13.78
CA GLU A 185 -16.18 0.53 14.66
C GLU A 185 -17.40 -0.36 14.53
N ASN A 186 -17.66 -0.84 13.31
CA ASN A 186 -18.88 -1.59 13.04
C ASN A 186 -18.71 -2.60 11.90
N VAL A 187 -19.54 -3.65 11.95
CA VAL A 187 -19.66 -4.64 10.89
C VAL A 187 -21.14 -4.79 10.53
N ILE A 188 -21.47 -4.43 9.29
CA ILE A 188 -22.85 -4.33 8.80
C ILE A 188 -23.04 -5.26 7.61
N ILE A 189 -24.20 -5.90 7.52
CA ILE A 189 -24.60 -6.62 6.32
C ILE A 189 -25.64 -5.78 5.59
N THR A 190 -25.30 -5.35 4.38
CA THR A 190 -26.18 -4.54 3.54
C THR A 190 -26.74 -5.42 2.42
N GLN A 191 -28.07 -5.51 2.39
CA GLN A 191 -28.81 -6.22 1.35
C GLN A 191 -29.11 -5.24 0.21
N GLY A 192 -28.60 -5.53 -0.98
CA GLY A 192 -28.79 -4.71 -2.18
C GLY A 192 -28.85 -5.60 -3.43
N PRO A 193 -28.44 -5.10 -4.62
CA PRO A 193 -28.33 -5.95 -5.80
C PRO A 193 -27.30 -7.08 -5.63
N GLU A 194 -26.31 -6.87 -4.76
CA GLU A 194 -25.41 -7.90 -4.24
C GLU A 194 -25.36 -7.72 -2.71
N ALA A 195 -25.54 -8.81 -1.95
CA ALA A 195 -25.40 -8.75 -0.50
C ALA A 195 -23.92 -8.56 -0.14
N VAL A 196 -23.61 -7.61 0.75
CA VAL A 196 -22.23 -7.28 1.12
C VAL A 196 -22.06 -7.25 2.63
N LEU A 197 -20.92 -7.75 3.10
CA LEU A 197 -20.39 -7.58 4.45
C LEU A 197 -19.50 -6.33 4.45
N GLN A 198 -19.92 -5.31 5.18
CA GLN A 198 -19.23 -4.03 5.27
C GLN A 198 -18.47 -3.93 6.59
N LEU A 199 -17.17 -3.73 6.49
CA LEU A 199 -16.30 -3.40 7.61
C LEU A 199 -16.17 -1.88 7.64
N VAL A 200 -16.69 -1.26 8.69
CA VAL A 200 -16.75 0.19 8.83
C VAL A 200 -15.67 0.63 9.80
N TYR A 201 -14.74 1.42 9.29
CA TYR A 201 -13.67 2.01 10.06
C TYR A 201 -13.91 3.50 10.27
N GLY A 202 -13.73 3.98 11.48
CA GLY A 202 -13.78 5.39 11.83
C GLY A 202 -12.60 5.84 12.68
N GLN A 203 -12.68 7.07 13.17
CA GLN A 203 -11.63 7.77 13.90
C GLN A 203 -12.13 8.19 15.27
N TYR A 204 -11.28 8.04 16.28
CA TYR A 204 -11.54 8.63 17.60
C TYR A 204 -11.71 10.15 17.49
N ASP A 205 -12.78 10.68 18.09
CA ASP A 205 -12.97 12.10 18.44
C ASP A 205 -13.18 13.15 17.33
N ILE A 206 -13.40 12.79 16.06
CA ILE A 206 -13.46 13.81 14.99
C ILE A 206 -14.81 13.91 14.26
N ASP A 207 -15.57 12.83 14.03
CA ASP A 207 -16.95 12.87 13.48
C ASP A 207 -17.61 11.47 13.48
N ASP A 208 -18.94 11.39 13.65
CA ASP A 208 -19.75 10.15 13.56
C ASP A 208 -19.89 9.58 12.13
N THR A 209 -19.14 10.11 11.17
CA THR A 209 -19.22 9.67 9.77
C THR A 209 -18.16 8.60 9.47
N PRO A 210 -18.56 7.46 8.89
CA PRO A 210 -17.64 6.37 8.61
C PRO A 210 -16.56 6.83 7.62
N THR A 211 -15.32 6.87 8.08
CA THR A 211 -14.23 7.45 7.29
C THR A 211 -13.70 6.48 6.23
N TYR A 212 -13.83 5.18 6.46
CA TYR A 212 -13.37 4.17 5.53
C TYR A 212 -14.19 2.88 5.59
N ILE A 213 -14.80 2.48 4.48
CA ILE A 213 -15.65 1.28 4.42
C ILE A 213 -15.06 0.28 3.44
N ILE A 214 -14.94 -0.98 3.88
CA ILE A 214 -14.58 -2.10 3.02
C ILE A 214 -15.84 -2.92 2.77
N SER A 215 -16.24 -3.05 1.51
CA SER A 215 -17.39 -3.88 1.14
C SER A 215 -16.92 -5.19 0.53
N ILE A 216 -17.25 -6.31 1.17
CA ILE A 216 -16.93 -7.66 0.72
C ILE A 216 -18.24 -8.35 0.29
N PRO A 217 -18.40 -8.79 -0.96
CA PRO A 217 -19.62 -9.46 -1.39
C PRO A 217 -19.81 -10.81 -0.70
N ILE A 218 -21.02 -11.12 -0.29
CA ILE A 218 -21.38 -12.36 0.38
C ILE A 218 -21.81 -13.37 -0.69
N PRO A 219 -21.18 -14.56 -0.79
CA PRO A 219 -21.61 -15.60 -1.71
C PRO A 219 -23.05 -16.04 -1.41
N ALA A 220 -23.84 -16.35 -2.43
CA ALA A 220 -25.28 -16.65 -2.32
C ALA A 220 -25.64 -17.70 -1.25
N ASN A 221 -24.75 -18.67 -0.99
CA ASN A 221 -24.96 -19.75 -0.03
C ASN A 221 -24.22 -19.56 1.31
N LYS A 222 -23.68 -18.36 1.58
CA LYS A 222 -22.82 -18.09 2.75
C LYS A 222 -23.38 -16.99 3.67
N LEU A 223 -24.65 -16.60 3.51
CA LEU A 223 -25.28 -15.57 4.34
C LEU A 223 -25.23 -15.89 5.84
N GLN A 224 -25.52 -17.15 6.23
CA GLN A 224 -25.43 -17.56 7.63
C GLN A 224 -24.01 -17.47 8.19
N VAL A 225 -23.00 -17.79 7.37
CA VAL A 225 -21.59 -17.63 7.75
C VAL A 225 -21.23 -16.15 7.89
N ALA A 226 -21.75 -15.29 7.01
CA ALA A 226 -21.54 -13.85 7.10
C ALA A 226 -22.14 -13.25 8.38
N GLU A 227 -23.35 -13.67 8.79
CA GLU A 227 -23.94 -13.24 10.07
C GLU A 227 -23.10 -13.71 11.27
N HIS A 228 -22.54 -14.93 11.20
CA HIS A 228 -21.64 -15.42 12.25
C HIS A 228 -20.35 -14.58 12.33
N LEU A 229 -19.72 -14.28 11.19
CA LEU A 229 -18.56 -13.41 11.11
C LEU A 229 -18.86 -12.00 11.63
N ARG A 230 -20.00 -11.42 11.23
CA ARG A 230 -20.46 -10.13 11.71
C ARG A 230 -20.54 -10.11 13.24
N LYS A 231 -21.22 -11.10 13.82
CA LYS A 231 -21.34 -11.20 15.28
C LYS A 231 -19.97 -11.34 15.95
N TYR A 232 -19.12 -12.21 15.42
CA TYR A 232 -17.78 -12.44 15.96
C TYR A 232 -16.95 -11.15 16.03
N TYR A 233 -16.88 -10.38 14.94
CA TYR A 233 -16.11 -9.14 14.94
C TYR A 233 -16.75 -8.03 15.77
N LEU A 234 -18.09 -7.97 15.85
CA LEU A 234 -18.78 -7.03 16.75
C LEU A 234 -18.48 -7.35 18.23
N ASP A 235 -18.50 -8.63 18.60
CA ASP A 235 -18.11 -9.06 19.94
C ASP A 235 -16.65 -8.66 20.21
N LEU A 236 -15.74 -8.89 19.25
CA LEU A 236 -14.33 -8.53 19.37
C LEU A 236 -14.10 -7.02 19.59
N ILE A 237 -14.84 -6.16 18.89
CA ILE A 237 -14.80 -4.70 19.06
C ILE A 237 -15.27 -4.30 20.47
N ALA A 238 -16.30 -4.97 21.01
CA ALA A 238 -16.85 -4.64 22.33
C ALA A 238 -15.93 -5.03 23.51
N TYR A 239 -14.93 -5.89 23.27
CA TYR A 239 -13.97 -6.34 24.29
C TYR A 239 -12.63 -5.57 24.28
N GLU A 240 -12.35 -4.75 23.26
CA GLU A 240 -11.19 -3.83 23.22
C GLU A 240 -11.50 -2.48 23.90
#